data_AF-A0A9P5YHN3-F1
#
_entry.id   AF-A0A9P5YHN3-F1
#
_cell.length_a   1.000
_cell.length_b   1.000
_cell.length_c   1.000
_cell.angle_alpha   90.00
_cell.angle_beta   90.00
_cell.angle_gamma   90.00
#
_symmetry.space_group_name_H-M   'P 1'
#
loop_
_entity.id
_entity.type
_entity.pdbx_description
1 polymer ?
#
loop_
_entity_poly.entity_id
_entity_poly.type
_entity_poly.pdbx_seq_one_letter_code
_entity_poly.pdbx_strand_id
1 'polypeptide(L)'
;FQGEEFAWCDSAYPVTTRTISIHKKPASLRPENAVFDTTASHLRVRSEHCNGSLKGRFQSLRGLRVAINRKRDHVRACQWVSASIIIHNLVIDVEGGSKSSEFLGHHSRYQEFDDRGYADVPGQEDEDGNAKRRRLIAELVAFKGM
;
A
#
# COMPACT_ATOMS: atom_id res chain seq x y z
N PHE A 1 -6.83 -2.72 -13.50
CA PHE A 1 -6.34 -1.47 -14.10
C PHE A 1 -6.92 -1.32 -15.50
N GLN A 2 -7.76 -0.32 -15.70
CA GLN A 2 -8.27 0.12 -16.99
C GLN A 2 -7.65 1.48 -17.35
N GLY A 3 -7.48 1.76 -18.65
CA GLY A 3 -6.96 3.05 -19.12
C GLY A 3 -5.64 3.44 -18.44
N GLU A 4 -5.63 4.61 -17.78
CA GLU A 4 -4.47 5.16 -17.06
C GLU A 4 -4.36 4.74 -15.59
N GLU A 5 -5.17 3.81 -15.09
CA GLU A 5 -5.06 3.35 -13.70
C GLU A 5 -3.71 2.68 -13.40
N PHE A 6 -3.19 2.93 -12.20
CA PHE A 6 -1.94 2.35 -11.71
C PHE A 6 -1.96 2.25 -10.17
N ALA A 7 -1.05 1.46 -9.61
CA ALA A 7 -0.81 1.38 -8.17
C ALA A 7 0.47 2.14 -7.79
N TRP A 8 0.41 2.84 -6.66
CA TRP A 8 1.59 3.35 -5.97
C TRP A 8 2.27 2.22 -5.20
N CYS A 9 3.58 2.07 -5.40
CA CYS A 9 4.35 1.02 -4.79
C CYS A 9 5.59 1.54 -4.07
N ASP A 10 6.12 0.73 -3.16
CA ASP A 10 7.44 1.01 -2.59
C ASP A 10 8.55 0.80 -3.62
N SER A 11 9.77 1.19 -3.26
CA SER A 11 10.93 1.10 -4.15
C SER A 11 11.42 -0.33 -4.40
N ALA A 12 10.89 -1.35 -3.72
CA ALA A 12 11.21 -2.75 -4.02
C ALA A 12 10.54 -3.20 -5.33
N TYR A 13 9.40 -2.60 -5.69
CA TYR A 13 8.71 -2.93 -6.93
C TYR A 13 9.33 -2.24 -8.16
N PRO A 14 9.39 -2.95 -9.30
CA PRO A 14 9.81 -2.35 -10.56
C PRO A 14 8.80 -1.31 -11.04
N VAL A 15 9.30 -0.29 -11.74
CA VAL A 15 8.47 0.73 -12.37
C VAL A 15 7.90 0.18 -13.67
N THR A 16 6.57 0.22 -13.80
CA THR A 16 5.83 -0.11 -15.02
C THR A 16 4.69 0.88 -15.24
N THR A 17 4.03 0.84 -16.40
CA THR A 17 2.82 1.64 -16.64
C THR A 17 1.68 1.42 -15.63
N ARG A 18 1.70 0.30 -14.89
CA ARG A 18 0.69 -0.10 -13.89
C ARG A 18 1.19 -0.06 -12.45
N THR A 19 2.49 0.09 -12.24
CA THR A 19 3.14 0.03 -10.93
C THR A 19 4.14 1.18 -10.85
N ILE A 20 3.81 2.24 -10.13
CA ILE A 20 4.67 3.42 -10.00
C ILE A 20 5.33 3.40 -8.63
N SER A 21 6.61 3.07 -8.60
CA SER A 21 7.40 3.02 -7.36
C SER A 21 8.17 4.32 -7.07
N ILE A 22 8.33 4.59 -5.78
CA ILE A 22 9.17 5.68 -5.26
C ILE A 22 10.66 5.44 -5.56
N HIS A 23 11.47 6.49 -5.50
CA HIS A 23 12.86 6.41 -5.91
C HIS A 23 13.78 5.82 -4.83
N LYS A 24 14.80 5.08 -5.26
CA LYS A 24 15.97 4.75 -4.41
C LYS A 24 16.98 5.89 -4.46
N LYS A 25 17.86 5.96 -3.45
CA LYS A 25 19.03 6.85 -3.50
C LYS A 25 19.96 6.41 -4.65
N PRO A 26 20.58 7.35 -5.39
CA PRO A 26 20.59 8.79 -5.17
C PRO A 26 19.43 9.56 -5.83
N ALA A 27 18.58 8.91 -6.64
CA ALA A 27 17.53 9.59 -7.41
C ALA A 27 16.47 10.28 -6.52
N SER A 28 16.18 9.75 -5.33
CA SER A 28 15.27 10.38 -4.35
C SER A 28 15.79 11.69 -3.77
N LEU A 29 17.07 12.03 -3.96
CA LEU A 29 17.67 13.28 -3.48
C LEU A 29 17.35 14.48 -4.39
N ARG A 30 16.84 14.24 -5.60
CA ARG A 30 16.41 15.33 -6.49
C ARG A 30 15.18 16.01 -5.88
N PRO A 31 15.10 17.35 -5.82
CA PRO A 31 14.00 18.05 -5.13
C PRO A 31 12.60 17.63 -5.61
N GLU A 32 12.39 17.53 -6.93
CA GLU A 32 11.13 17.09 -7.53
C GLU A 32 10.74 15.65 -7.12
N ASN A 33 11.72 14.74 -7.09
CA ASN A 33 11.51 13.35 -6.67
C ASN A 33 11.23 13.27 -5.17
N ALA A 34 11.91 14.08 -4.35
CA ALA A 34 11.69 14.12 -2.91
C ALA A 34 10.26 14.56 -2.57
N VAL A 35 9.72 15.56 -3.27
CA VAL A 35 8.32 16.00 -3.09
C VAL A 35 7.34 14.88 -3.40
N PHE A 36 7.60 14.15 -4.48
CA PHE A 36 6.81 13.02 -4.92
C PHE A 36 6.88 11.84 -3.95
N ASP A 37 8.08 11.37 -3.62
CA ASP A 37 8.33 10.26 -2.71
C ASP A 37 7.74 10.56 -1.32
N THR A 38 7.84 11.80 -0.83
CA THR A 38 7.23 12.23 0.44
C THR A 38 5.71 12.14 0.39
N THR A 39 5.09 12.54 -0.73
CA THR A 39 3.63 12.49 -0.89
C THR A 39 3.14 11.04 -0.93
N ALA A 40 3.83 10.18 -1.69
CA ALA A 40 3.54 8.75 -1.73
C ALA A 40 3.75 8.09 -0.35
N SER A 41 4.78 8.49 0.39
CA SER A 41 5.04 8.02 1.76
C SER A 41 3.89 8.34 2.71
N HIS A 42 3.34 9.56 2.68
CA HIS A 42 2.18 9.92 3.50
C HIS A 42 0.94 9.07 3.20
N LEU A 43 0.68 8.75 1.93
CA LEU A 43 -0.40 7.83 1.54
C LEU A 43 -0.14 6.43 2.08
N ARG A 44 1.11 5.95 2.00
CA ARG A 44 1.51 4.64 2.51
C ARG A 44 1.31 4.52 4.02
N VAL A 45 1.70 5.52 4.79
CA VAL A 45 1.50 5.55 6.26
C VAL A 45 0.02 5.36 6.61
N ARG A 46 -0.90 6.00 5.89
CA ARG A 46 -2.34 5.81 6.10
C ARG A 46 -2.79 4.39 5.77
N SER A 47 -2.29 3.82 4.67
CA SER A 47 -2.60 2.43 4.30
C SER A 47 -2.05 1.42 5.30
N GLU A 48 -0.83 1.63 5.80
CA GLU A 48 -0.19 0.79 6.82
C GLU A 48 -0.98 0.85 8.14
N HIS A 49 -1.37 2.05 8.60
CA HIS A 49 -2.20 2.22 9.79
C HIS A 49 -3.57 1.52 9.66
N CYS A 50 -4.21 1.62 8.50
CA CYS A 50 -5.47 0.93 8.23
C CYS A 50 -5.29 -0.60 8.29
N ASN A 51 -4.26 -1.13 7.63
CA ASN A 51 -3.95 -2.55 7.65
C ASN A 51 -3.59 -3.06 9.06
N GLY A 52 -2.82 -2.28 9.83
CA GLY A 52 -2.49 -2.58 11.22
C GLY A 52 -3.74 -2.65 12.09
N SER A 53 -4.66 -1.68 11.94
CA SER A 53 -5.94 -1.67 12.66
C SER A 53 -6.82 -2.87 12.31
N LEU A 54 -6.91 -3.23 11.02
CA LEU A 54 -7.64 -4.40 10.55
C LEU A 54 -7.05 -5.69 11.10
N LYS A 55 -5.72 -5.87 11.06
CA LYS A 55 -5.03 -7.04 11.62
C LYS A 55 -5.08 -7.08 13.14
N GLY A 56 -5.10 -5.92 13.81
CA GLY A 56 -5.29 -5.77 15.25
C GLY A 56 -6.64 -6.31 15.69
N ARG A 57 -7.71 -5.91 14.99
CA ARG A 57 -9.08 -6.35 15.26
C ARG A 57 -9.33 -7.79 14.82
N PHE A 58 -8.98 -8.12 13.58
CA PHE A 58 -9.22 -9.43 12.97
C PHE A 58 -7.91 -10.21 12.88
N GLN A 59 -7.59 -10.94 13.95
CA GLN A 59 -6.40 -11.79 14.01
C GLN A 59 -6.33 -12.80 12.85
N SER A 60 -7.47 -13.17 12.25
CA SER A 60 -7.52 -14.01 11.04
C SER A 60 -6.80 -13.40 9.82
N LEU A 61 -6.61 -12.09 9.79
CA LEU A 61 -5.85 -11.40 8.75
C LEU A 61 -4.34 -11.40 9.01
N ARG A 62 -3.89 -11.83 10.19
CA ARG A 62 -2.45 -11.99 10.50
C ARG A 62 -1.97 -13.31 9.94
N GLY A 63 -1.04 -13.24 8.98
CA GLY A 63 -0.55 -14.43 8.28
C GLY A 63 -1.70 -15.26 7.71
N LEU A 64 -2.65 -14.61 7.00
CA LEU A 64 -3.85 -15.21 6.42
C LEU A 64 -3.56 -16.62 5.87
N ARG A 65 -3.99 -17.66 6.59
CA ARG A 65 -3.63 -19.07 6.32
C ARG A 65 -4.52 -19.68 5.24
N VAL A 66 -4.62 -19.01 4.09
CA VAL A 66 -5.34 -19.52 2.92
C VAL A 66 -4.34 -20.05 1.91
N ALA A 67 -4.41 -21.34 1.60
CA ALA A 67 -3.62 -21.94 0.54
C ALA A 67 -4.17 -21.49 -0.83
N ILE A 68 -3.43 -20.63 -1.53
CA ILE A 68 -3.82 -20.12 -2.85
C ILE A 68 -3.29 -21.07 -3.92
N ASN A 69 -4.05 -22.12 -4.22
CA ASN A 69 -3.68 -23.11 -5.23
C ASN A 69 -4.38 -22.89 -6.57
N ARG A 70 -5.57 -22.27 -6.54
CA ARG A 70 -6.39 -22.00 -7.73
C ARG A 70 -7.03 -20.62 -7.66
N LYS A 71 -7.52 -20.11 -8.80
CA LYS A 71 -8.21 -18.81 -8.89
C LYS A 71 -9.32 -18.64 -7.86
N ARG A 72 -10.10 -19.69 -7.58
CA ARG A 72 -11.17 -19.64 -6.57
C ARG A 72 -10.65 -19.41 -5.14
N ASP A 73 -9.46 -19.91 -4.82
CA ASP A 73 -8.88 -19.78 -3.49
C ASP A 73 -8.40 -18.33 -3.27
N HIS A 74 -7.83 -17.72 -4.31
CA HIS A 74 -7.54 -16.29 -4.33
C HIS A 74 -8.81 -15.44 -4.13
N VAL A 75 -9.88 -15.74 -4.87
CA VAL A 75 -11.17 -15.03 -4.70
C VAL A 75 -11.69 -15.17 -3.27
N ARG A 76 -11.60 -16.36 -2.65
CA ARG A 76 -11.98 -16.58 -1.25
C ARG A 76 -11.12 -15.77 -0.28
N ALA A 77 -9.81 -15.68 -0.50
CA ALA A 77 -8.93 -14.83 0.30
C ALA A 77 -9.35 -13.35 0.20
N CYS A 78 -9.63 -12.84 -1.01
CA CYS A 78 -10.12 -11.49 -1.21
C CYS A 78 -11.48 -11.24 -0.53
N GLN A 79 -12.40 -12.21 -0.61
CA GLN A 79 -13.70 -12.13 0.07
C GLN A 79 -13.54 -12.09 1.59
N TRP A 80 -12.61 -12.87 2.16
CA TRP A 80 -12.31 -12.86 3.59
C TRP A 80 -11.82 -11.48 4.06
N VAL A 81 -10.88 -10.90 3.32
CA VAL A 81 -10.38 -9.54 3.57
C VAL A 81 -11.51 -8.52 3.46
N SER A 82 -12.34 -8.62 2.41
CA SER A 82 -13.46 -7.71 2.17
C SER A 82 -14.52 -7.79 3.27
N ALA A 83 -14.89 -9.00 3.70
CA ALA A 83 -15.81 -9.21 4.81
C ALA A 83 -15.28 -8.58 6.10
N SER A 84 -13.97 -8.73 6.37
CA SER A 84 -13.32 -8.12 7.53
C SER A 84 -13.39 -6.58 7.47
N ILE A 85 -13.19 -5.98 6.30
CA ILE A 85 -13.33 -4.53 6.10
C ILE A 85 -14.77 -4.06 6.32
N ILE A 86 -15.76 -4.77 5.77
CA ILE A 86 -17.18 -4.43 5.93
C ILE A 86 -17.57 -4.46 7.41
N ILE A 87 -17.19 -5.53 8.12
CA ILE A 87 -17.46 -5.65 9.55
C ILE A 87 -16.69 -4.58 10.34
N HIS A 88 -15.46 -4.24 9.93
CA HIS A 88 -14.68 -3.17 10.55
C HIS A 88 -15.43 -1.83 10.52
N ASN A 89 -15.94 -1.47 9.34
CA ASN A 89 -16.66 -0.23 9.11
C ASN A 89 -17.98 -0.21 9.88
N LEU A 90 -18.76 -1.31 9.84
CA LEU A 90 -20.01 -1.40 10.58
C LEU A 90 -19.80 -1.21 12.10
N VAL A 91 -18.74 -1.79 12.65
CA VAL A 91 -18.39 -1.59 14.06
C VAL A 91 -17.96 -0.15 14.33
N ILE A 92 -17.20 0.50 13.43
CA ILE A 92 -16.86 1.92 13.56
C ILE A 92 -18.12 2.81 13.55
N ASP A 93 -19.07 2.51 12.68
CA ASP A 93 -20.31 3.27 12.58
C ASP A 93 -21.17 3.14 13.86
N VAL A 94 -21.14 1.97 14.51
CA VAL A 94 -21.88 1.71 15.75
C VAL A 94 -21.14 2.24 17.00
N GLU A 95 -19.83 2.06 17.10
CA GLU A 95 -19.03 2.38 18.30
C GLU A 95 -18.37 3.76 18.26
N GLY A 96 -18.34 4.42 17.09
CA GLY A 96 -17.70 5.71 16.85
C GLY A 96 -16.25 5.61 16.36
N GLY A 97 -15.85 6.53 15.48
CA GLY A 97 -14.56 6.56 14.78
C GLY A 97 -13.30 6.52 15.67
N SER A 98 -13.41 7.02 16.90
CA SER A 98 -12.33 7.06 17.90
C SER A 98 -11.84 5.67 18.30
N LYS A 99 -12.67 4.63 18.09
CA LYS A 99 -12.31 3.25 18.42
C LYS A 99 -11.31 2.63 17.44
N SER A 100 -11.20 3.16 16.21
CA SER A 100 -10.26 2.62 15.21
C SER A 100 -8.80 2.65 15.66
N SER A 101 -8.36 3.71 16.35
CA SER A 101 -6.99 3.86 16.86
C SER A 101 -6.65 2.90 18.01
N GLU A 102 -7.65 2.42 18.75
CA GLU A 102 -7.46 1.43 19.83
C GLU A 102 -6.92 0.12 19.24
N PHE A 103 -7.44 -0.31 18.08
CA PHE A 103 -7.04 -1.54 17.41
C PHE A 103 -5.62 -1.51 16.84
N LEU A 104 -5.10 -0.32 16.50
CA LEU A 104 -3.74 -0.17 16.02
C LEU A 104 -2.72 -0.59 17.09
N GLY A 105 -2.98 -0.25 18.37
CA GLY A 105 -2.12 -0.64 19.49
C GLY A 105 -2.02 -2.15 19.71
N HIS A 106 -2.98 -2.93 19.20
CA HIS A 106 -2.95 -4.38 19.27
C HIS A 106 -2.05 -5.02 18.19
N HIS A 107 -1.71 -4.30 17.12
CA HIS A 107 -0.73 -4.73 16.11
C HIS A 107 0.64 -4.14 16.46
N SER A 108 1.49 -4.97 17.08
CA SER A 108 2.78 -4.50 17.61
C SER A 108 3.82 -4.35 16.50
N ARG A 109 4.82 -3.50 16.75
CA ARG A 109 5.99 -3.33 15.85
C ARG A 109 6.74 -4.64 15.56
N TYR A 110 6.70 -5.59 16.49
CA TYR A 110 7.24 -6.94 16.28
C TYR A 110 6.41 -7.74 15.26
N GLN A 111 5.09 -7.60 15.30
CA GLN A 111 4.18 -8.25 14.36
C GLN A 111 4.29 -7.64 12.96
N GLU A 112 4.54 -6.33 12.84
CA GLU A 112 4.88 -5.70 11.56
C GLU A 112 6.17 -6.26 10.95
N PHE A 113 7.15 -6.65 11.76
CA PHE A 113 8.41 -7.20 11.27
C PHE A 113 8.24 -8.61 10.71
N ASP A 114 7.50 -9.48 11.42
CA ASP A 114 7.16 -10.83 10.93
C ASP A 114 6.30 -10.80 9.65
N ASP A 115 5.49 -9.75 9.47
CA ASP A 115 4.69 -9.55 8.27
C ASP A 115 5.54 -9.12 7.04
N ARG A 116 6.80 -8.66 7.23
CA ARG A 116 7.69 -8.30 6.11
C ARG A 116 8.20 -9.58 5.46
N GLY A 117 7.73 -9.84 4.24
CA GLY A 117 8.22 -10.94 3.40
C GLY A 117 9.72 -10.83 3.07
N TYR A 118 10.22 -11.80 2.31
CA TYR A 118 11.59 -11.80 1.81
C TYR A 118 11.87 -10.59 0.91
N ALA A 119 13.14 -10.18 0.83
CA ALA A 119 13.55 -9.13 -0.08
C ALA A 119 13.34 -9.58 -1.53
N ASP A 120 12.58 -8.80 -2.30
CA ASP A 120 12.34 -9.08 -3.72
C ASP A 120 13.59 -8.84 -4.57
N VAL A 121 13.74 -9.66 -5.60
CA VAL A 121 14.73 -9.46 -6.67
C VAL A 121 14.24 -8.31 -7.56
N PRO A 122 15.09 -7.34 -7.94
CA PRO A 122 14.66 -6.21 -8.77
C PRO A 122 14.06 -6.72 -10.09
N GLY A 123 12.78 -6.39 -10.32
CA GLY A 123 12.15 -6.61 -11.61
C GLY A 123 12.69 -5.63 -12.65
N GLN A 124 12.46 -5.95 -13.93
CA GLN A 124 12.88 -5.11 -15.05
C GLN A 124 12.04 -3.83 -15.08
N GLU A 125 12.68 -2.66 -15.12
CA GLU A 125 11.98 -1.39 -15.30
C GLU A 125 11.56 -1.20 -16.75
N ASP A 126 10.39 -0.61 -16.94
CA ASP A 126 9.80 -0.29 -18.23
C ASP A 126 9.94 1.21 -18.51
N GLU A 127 10.44 1.58 -19.69
CA GLU A 127 10.64 2.97 -20.09
C GLU A 127 9.31 3.74 -20.14
N ASP A 128 8.21 3.08 -20.54
CA ASP A 128 6.88 3.68 -20.55
C ASP A 128 6.40 3.96 -19.12
N GLY A 129 6.70 3.04 -18.19
CA GLY A 129 6.49 3.25 -16.76
C GLY A 129 7.28 4.43 -16.21
N ASN A 130 8.55 4.55 -16.60
CA ASN A 130 9.40 5.67 -16.21
C ASN A 130 8.92 7.00 -16.82
N ALA A 131 8.44 7.00 -18.07
CA ALA A 131 7.81 8.15 -18.70
C ALA A 131 6.54 8.59 -17.94
N LYS A 132 5.68 7.63 -17.57
CA LYS A 132 4.50 7.89 -16.74
C LYS A 132 4.87 8.44 -15.37
N ARG A 133 5.87 7.89 -14.70
CA ARG A 133 6.38 8.39 -13.41
C ARG A 133 6.87 9.84 -13.52
N ARG A 134 7.66 10.17 -14.55
CA ARG A 134 8.12 11.54 -14.82
C ARG A 134 6.95 12.52 -15.02
N ARG A 135 5.92 12.11 -15.77
CA ARG A 135 4.70 12.90 -15.95
C ARG A 135 3.98 13.16 -14.61
N LEU A 136 3.79 12.13 -13.78
CA LEU A 136 3.13 12.26 -12.48
C LEU A 136 3.92 13.17 -11.52
N ILE A 137 5.25 13.12 -11.56
CA ILE A 137 6.10 14.06 -10.80
C ILE A 137 5.84 15.49 -11.25
N ALA A 138 5.82 15.74 -12.57
CA ALA A 138 5.59 17.08 -13.12
C ALA A 138 4.20 17.61 -12.73
N GLU A 139 3.15 16.78 -12.84
CA GLU A 139 1.78 17.11 -12.44
C GLU A 139 1.69 17.44 -10.94
N LEU A 140 2.33 16.65 -10.08
CA LEU A 140 2.32 16.87 -8.64
C LEU A 140 3.10 18.13 -8.23
N VAL A 141 4.24 18.39 -8.87
CA VAL A 141 5.04 19.61 -8.62
C VAL A 141 4.25 20.84 -9.05
N ALA A 142 3.59 20.80 -10.21
CA ALA A 142 2.71 21.87 -10.65
C ALA A 142 1.53 22.08 -9.69
N PHE A 143 0.92 20.99 -9.18
CA PHE A 143 -0.17 21.06 -8.21
C PHE A 143 0.24 21.69 -6.87
N LYS A 144 1.47 21.44 -6.39
CA LYS A 144 1.98 22.02 -5.13
C LYS A 144 2.61 23.40 -5.26
N GLY A 145 2.95 23.80 -6.49
CA GLY A 145 3.50 25.12 -6.82
C GLY A 145 2.46 26.15 -7.28
N MET A 146 1.21 25.72 -7.47
CA MET A 146 0.01 26.59 -7.47
C MET A 146 -0.42 26.88 -6.03
#